data_AF-A0A8H2LBY9-F1
#
_entry.id   AF-A0A8H2LBY9-F1
#
_cell.length_a   1.000
_cell.length_b   1.000
_cell.length_c   1.000
_cell.angle_alpha   90.00
_cell.angle_beta   90.00
_cell.angle_gamma   90.00
#
_symmetry.space_group_name_H-M   'P 1'
#
loop_
_entity.id
_entity.type
_entity.pdbx_description
1 polymer ?
#
loop_
_entity_poly.entity_id
_entity_poly.type
_entity_poly.pdbx_seq_one_letter_code
_entity_poly.pdbx_strand_id
1 'polypeptide(L)'
;MAYWTDFVELTFNSYVRPIEFLKIIGFTLLSLIGIRIAIGFFRKRNTPIKMRIQISALITILISSFLYFNYSKNIYKNRIQKSELRKGLAMKIEPANGLAFGTKADNLTFDEYQEITRIKWFPKLQKNADSISYHYTYDGFLPDYSFNVSYNLPKNIGIDSTEFKYGKIKIDTIGNIKRISYSEYEQ
;
A
#
# COMPACT_ATOMS: atom_id res chain seq x y z
N MET A 1 1.54 7.86 19.42
CA MET A 1 1.32 7.05 18.20
C MET A 1 0.63 7.92 17.16
N ALA A 2 1.14 7.94 15.92
CA ALA A 2 0.49 8.64 14.82
C ALA A 2 -0.77 7.87 14.39
N TYR A 3 -1.97 8.29 14.82
CA TYR A 3 -3.23 7.55 14.63
C TYR A 3 -3.62 7.30 13.16
N TRP A 4 -3.15 8.16 12.27
CA TRP A 4 -3.39 8.10 10.83
C TRP A 4 -2.53 7.07 10.07
N THR A 5 -1.45 6.54 10.66
CA THR A 5 -0.62 5.51 10.01
C THR A 5 -0.98 4.12 10.49
N ASP A 6 -1.08 3.18 9.55
CA ASP A 6 -1.32 1.77 9.83
C ASP A 6 -0.01 1.01 10.09
N PHE A 7 -0.04 0.05 11.01
CA PHE A 7 1.14 -0.74 11.38
C PHE A 7 1.63 -1.59 10.20
N VAL A 8 0.72 -2.23 9.47
CA VAL A 8 1.09 -3.07 8.31
C VAL A 8 1.85 -2.25 7.25
N GLU A 9 1.38 -1.04 6.95
CA GLU A 9 2.05 -0.14 5.99
C GLU A 9 3.45 0.26 6.47
N LEU A 10 3.61 0.52 7.76
CA LEU A 10 4.91 0.88 8.36
C LEU A 10 5.91 -0.27 8.34
N THR A 11 5.43 -1.51 8.51
CA THR A 11 6.28 -2.71 8.43
C THR A 11 6.92 -2.84 7.04
N PHE A 12 6.18 -2.45 5.99
CA PHE A 12 6.66 -2.55 4.62
C PHE A 12 7.42 -1.32 4.13
N ASN A 13 7.21 -0.15 4.73
CA ASN A 13 7.88 1.10 4.38
C ASN A 13 7.86 2.10 5.55
N SER A 14 9.01 2.26 6.21
CA SER A 14 9.19 3.24 7.29
C SER A 14 9.03 4.70 6.82
N TYR A 15 9.23 4.96 5.52
CA TYR A 15 9.10 6.28 4.91
C TYR A 15 7.65 6.69 4.60
N VAL A 16 6.65 5.85 4.89
CA VAL A 16 5.24 6.22 4.68
C VAL A 16 4.89 7.54 5.37
N ARG A 17 5.32 7.73 6.63
CA ARG A 17 5.05 8.96 7.38
C ARG A 17 5.68 10.21 6.76
N PRO A 18 7.00 10.26 6.49
CA PRO A 18 7.60 11.44 5.88
C PRO A 18 7.06 11.70 4.46
N ILE A 19 6.76 10.66 3.68
CA ILE A 19 6.15 10.83 2.35
C ILE A 19 4.76 11.46 2.47
N GLU A 20 3.91 10.97 3.38
CA GLU A 20 2.59 11.56 3.62
C GLU A 20 2.69 13.01 4.13
N PHE A 21 3.67 13.30 4.98
CA PHE A 21 3.95 14.67 5.42
C PHE A 21 4.33 15.58 4.24
N LEU A 22 5.20 15.12 3.34
CA LEU A 22 5.56 15.85 2.13
C LEU A 22 4.35 16.06 1.20
N LYS A 23 3.45 15.07 1.08
CA LYS A 23 2.21 15.22 0.32
C LYS A 23 1.33 16.34 0.89
N ILE A 24 1.20 16.42 2.22
CA ILE A 24 0.44 17.49 2.88
C ILE A 24 1.06 18.84 2.54
N ILE A 25 2.39 19.00 2.70
CA ILE A 25 3.09 20.24 2.34
C ILE A 25 2.86 20.60 0.87
N GLY A 26 3.01 19.64 -0.05
CA GLY A 26 2.79 19.84 -1.47
C GLY A 26 1.38 20.31 -1.79
N PHE A 27 0.37 19.67 -1.19
CA PHE A 27 -1.03 20.09 -1.32
C PHE A 27 -1.29 21.48 -0.75
N THR A 28 -0.68 21.82 0.39
CA THR A 28 -0.79 23.17 0.97
C THR A 28 -0.16 24.22 0.04
N LEU A 29 1.01 23.95 -0.54
CA LEU A 29 1.64 24.88 -1.50
C LEU A 29 0.78 25.07 -2.75
N LEU A 30 0.26 23.99 -3.32
CA LEU A 30 -0.66 24.06 -4.47
C LEU A 30 -1.94 24.84 -4.14
N SER A 31 -2.48 24.64 -2.94
CA SER A 31 -3.63 25.40 -2.43
C SER A 31 -3.34 26.89 -2.37
N LEU A 32 -2.19 27.29 -1.84
CA LEU A 32 -1.77 28.69 -1.76
C LEU A 32 -1.61 29.32 -3.15
N ILE A 33 -1.07 28.58 -4.12
CA ILE A 33 -0.99 29.02 -5.52
C ILE A 33 -2.40 29.22 -6.10
N GLY A 34 -3.30 28.25 -5.89
CA GLY A 34 -4.69 28.34 -6.32
C GLY A 34 -5.43 29.54 -5.73
N ILE A 35 -5.26 29.80 -4.43
CA ILE A 35 -5.80 30.98 -3.75
C ILE A 35 -5.23 32.26 -4.36
N ARG A 36 -3.92 32.32 -4.63
CA ARG A 36 -3.28 33.50 -5.24
C ARG A 36 -3.83 33.80 -6.63
N ILE A 37 -4.04 32.76 -7.45
CA ILE A 37 -4.66 32.89 -8.78
C ILE A 37 -6.11 33.38 -8.65
N ALA A 38 -6.90 32.77 -7.75
CA ALA A 38 -8.28 33.16 -7.52
C ALA A 38 -8.39 34.63 -7.09
N ILE A 39 -7.59 35.06 -6.11
CA ILE A 39 -7.55 36.46 -5.67
C ILE A 39 -7.14 37.38 -6.81
N GLY A 40 -6.16 37.01 -7.63
CA GLY A 40 -5.73 37.78 -8.80
C GLY A 40 -6.87 38.00 -9.80
N PHE A 41 -7.63 36.94 -10.08
CA PHE A 41 -8.81 36.98 -10.94
C PHE A 41 -9.90 37.92 -10.38
N PHE A 42 -10.26 37.78 -9.11
CA PHE A 42 -11.29 38.63 -8.48
C PHE A 42 -10.82 40.09 -8.29
N ARG A 43 -9.52 40.32 -8.09
CA ARG A 43 -8.95 41.67 -8.05
C ARG A 43 -9.14 42.38 -9.38
N LYS A 44 -8.93 41.69 -10.51
CA LYS A 44 -9.13 42.26 -11.86
C LYS A 44 -10.59 42.67 -12.12
N ARG A 45 -11.56 42.10 -11.37
CA ARG A 45 -12.99 42.42 -11.46
C ARG A 45 -13.47 43.44 -10.42
N ASN A 46 -12.57 44.16 -9.75
CA ASN A 46 -12.90 45.15 -8.71
C ASN A 46 -13.79 44.61 -7.58
N THR A 47 -13.68 43.32 -7.26
CA THR A 47 -14.44 42.70 -6.17
C THR A 47 -14.04 43.28 -4.80
N PRO A 48 -14.99 43.62 -3.92
CA PRO A 48 -14.69 44.18 -2.60
C PRO A 48 -13.82 43.23 -1.77
N ILE A 49 -12.98 43.80 -0.89
CA ILE A 49 -11.98 43.02 -0.13
C ILE A 49 -12.63 41.96 0.77
N LYS A 50 -13.78 42.28 1.38
CA LYS A 50 -14.57 41.35 2.20
C LYS A 50 -14.94 40.07 1.42
N MET A 51 -15.39 40.23 0.17
CA MET A 51 -15.80 39.11 -0.66
C MET A 51 -14.58 38.27 -1.12
N ARG A 52 -13.43 38.91 -1.38
CA ARG A 52 -12.17 38.20 -1.67
C ARG A 52 -11.69 37.35 -0.49
N ILE A 53 -11.82 37.85 0.74
CA ILE A 53 -11.52 37.08 1.96
C ILE A 53 -12.48 35.90 2.11
N GLN A 54 -13.78 36.11 1.92
CA GLN A 54 -14.79 35.04 1.98
C GLN A 54 -14.52 33.93 0.97
N ILE A 55 -14.19 34.27 -0.27
CA ILE A 55 -13.82 33.30 -1.31
C ILE A 55 -12.56 32.51 -0.92
N SER A 56 -11.54 33.19 -0.42
CA SER A 56 -10.29 32.55 0.00
C SER A 56 -10.51 31.59 1.17
N ALA A 57 -11.33 32.00 2.16
CA ALA A 57 -11.72 31.16 3.27
C ALA A 57 -12.50 29.92 2.79
N LEU A 58 -13.46 30.11 1.89
CA LEU A 58 -14.26 29.01 1.33
C LEU A 58 -13.38 28.02 0.56
N ILE A 59 -12.46 28.50 -0.29
CA ILE A 59 -11.49 27.64 -1.01
C ILE A 59 -10.62 26.87 -0.01
N THR A 60 -10.12 27.53 1.03
CA THR A 60 -9.28 26.90 2.06
C THR A 60 -10.05 25.80 2.79
N ILE A 61 -11.31 26.05 3.16
CA ILE A 61 -12.19 25.08 3.81
C ILE A 61 -12.45 23.89 2.88
N LEU A 62 -12.75 24.12 1.61
CA LEU A 62 -13.00 23.05 0.64
C LEU A 62 -11.78 22.14 0.45
N ILE A 63 -10.60 22.74 0.27
CA ILE A 63 -9.35 21.99 0.09
C ILE A 63 -9.01 21.20 1.35
N SER A 64 -9.14 21.83 2.52
CA SER A 64 -8.89 21.15 3.81
C SER A 64 -9.88 20.00 4.02
N SER A 65 -11.18 20.23 3.76
CA SER A 65 -12.23 19.22 3.87
C SER A 65 -11.96 18.02 2.96
N PHE A 66 -11.52 18.27 1.73
CA PHE A 66 -11.16 17.21 0.78
C PHE A 66 -10.01 16.33 1.31
N LEU A 67 -8.95 16.96 1.85
CA LEU A 67 -7.83 16.23 2.45
C LEU A 67 -8.29 15.41 3.66
N TYR A 68 -9.01 16.03 4.59
CA TYR A 68 -9.52 15.35 5.79
C TYR A 68 -10.45 14.18 5.45
N PHE A 69 -11.31 14.33 4.45
CA PHE A 69 -12.20 13.26 4.01
C PHE A 69 -11.42 12.06 3.46
N ASN A 70 -10.41 12.30 2.62
CA ASN A 70 -9.57 11.23 2.07
C ASN A 70 -8.79 10.48 3.16
N TYR A 71 -8.19 11.21 4.11
CA TYR A 71 -7.52 10.58 5.25
C TYR A 71 -8.48 9.80 6.14
N SER A 72 -9.65 10.36 6.43
CA SER A 72 -10.69 9.68 7.24
C SER A 72 -11.17 8.40 6.58
N LYS A 73 -11.36 8.40 5.25
CA LYS A 73 -11.73 7.22 4.47
C LYS A 73 -10.68 6.10 4.58
N ASN A 74 -9.39 6.46 4.47
CA ASN A 74 -8.30 5.49 4.61
C ASN A 74 -8.22 4.92 6.02
N ILE A 75 -8.37 5.77 7.04
CA ILE A 75 -8.41 5.33 8.45
C ILE A 75 -9.59 4.37 8.66
N TYR A 76 -10.78 4.72 8.19
CA TYR A 76 -11.96 3.87 8.33
C TYR A 76 -11.75 2.50 7.68
N LYS A 77 -11.29 2.48 6.42
CA LYS A 77 -11.07 1.23 5.68
C LYS A 77 -10.03 0.34 6.34
N ASN A 78 -8.90 0.90 6.76
CA ASN A 78 -7.77 0.11 7.25
C ASN A 78 -7.94 -0.27 8.72
N ARG A 79 -8.35 0.67 9.58
CA ARG A 79 -8.44 0.44 11.04
C ARG A 79 -9.79 -0.03 11.54
N ILE A 80 -10.90 0.34 10.90
CA ILE A 80 -12.25 -0.02 11.37
C ILE A 80 -12.73 -1.25 10.59
N GLN A 81 -12.87 -1.12 9.27
CA GLN A 81 -13.43 -2.20 8.45
C GLN A 81 -12.52 -3.44 8.39
N LYS A 82 -11.20 -3.25 8.35
CA LYS A 82 -10.21 -4.33 8.23
C LYS A 82 -9.37 -4.55 9.50
N SER A 83 -9.85 -4.08 10.65
CA SER A 83 -9.14 -4.17 11.95
C SER A 83 -8.55 -5.56 12.19
N GLU A 84 -9.43 -6.57 12.26
CA GLU A 84 -9.03 -7.92 12.70
C GLU A 84 -8.12 -8.59 11.68
N LEU A 85 -8.42 -8.45 10.39
CA LEU A 85 -7.59 -8.96 9.31
C LEU A 85 -6.18 -8.36 9.35
N ARG A 86 -6.06 -7.03 9.52
CA ARG A 86 -4.75 -6.36 9.54
C ARG A 86 -3.98 -6.63 10.83
N LYS A 87 -4.66 -6.83 11.97
CA LYS A 87 -4.02 -7.31 13.20
C LYS A 87 -3.47 -8.72 13.04
N GLY A 88 -4.27 -9.65 12.48
CA GLY A 88 -3.83 -11.02 12.19
C GLY A 88 -2.62 -11.04 11.25
N LEU A 89 -2.68 -10.26 10.18
CA LEU A 89 -1.57 -10.08 9.25
C LEU A 89 -0.32 -9.52 9.93
N ALA A 90 -0.47 -8.48 10.75
CA ALA A 90 0.64 -7.86 11.47
C ALA A 90 1.37 -8.82 12.42
N MET A 91 0.66 -9.78 13.02
CA MET A 91 1.27 -10.81 13.89
C MET A 91 2.06 -11.86 13.11
N LYS A 92 1.72 -12.10 11.85
CA LYS A 92 2.37 -13.10 10.98
C LYS A 92 3.58 -12.54 10.22
N ILE A 93 3.65 -11.22 10.04
CA ILE A 93 4.78 -10.59 9.34
C ILE A 93 5.96 -10.46 10.29
N GLU A 94 7.07 -11.04 9.87
CA GLU A 94 8.36 -11.01 10.57
C GLU A 94 9.43 -10.38 9.69
N PRO A 95 10.50 -9.82 10.28
CA PRO A 95 11.69 -9.46 9.52
C PRO A 95 12.28 -10.71 8.84
N ALA A 96 12.67 -10.55 7.58
CA ALA A 96 13.35 -11.60 6.83
C ALA A 96 14.85 -11.61 7.13
N ASN A 97 15.44 -12.81 7.18
CA ASN A 97 16.89 -12.98 7.31
C ASN A 97 17.48 -13.21 5.91
N GLY A 98 18.49 -12.43 5.51
CA GLY A 98 19.21 -12.62 4.25
C GLY A 98 20.00 -11.40 3.81
N LEU A 99 19.30 -10.30 3.51
CA LEU A 99 19.88 -8.99 3.18
C LEU A 99 19.57 -7.97 4.30
N ALA A 100 20.02 -6.71 4.13
CA ALA A 100 19.86 -5.66 5.13
C ALA A 100 18.39 -5.35 5.47
N PHE A 101 17.48 -5.52 4.50
CA PHE A 101 16.05 -5.28 4.68
C PHE A 101 15.21 -6.43 4.13
N GLY A 102 13.98 -6.57 4.64
CA GLY A 102 13.06 -7.57 4.14
C GLY A 102 11.98 -7.98 5.13
N THR A 103 10.98 -8.68 4.63
CA THR A 103 9.92 -9.27 5.44
C THR A 103 9.57 -10.66 4.95
N LYS A 104 9.11 -11.51 5.85
CA LYS A 104 8.54 -12.82 5.55
C LYS A 104 7.22 -12.97 6.32
N ALA A 105 6.37 -13.85 5.83
CA ALA A 105 5.23 -14.33 6.60
C ALA A 105 4.83 -15.71 6.14
N ASP A 106 4.31 -16.50 7.05
CA ASP A 106 3.88 -17.86 6.81
C ASP A 106 2.39 -18.05 7.09
N ASN A 107 1.79 -19.01 6.39
CA ASN A 107 0.40 -19.42 6.59
C ASN A 107 -0.60 -18.23 6.51
N LEU A 108 -0.41 -17.38 5.50
CA LEU A 108 -1.36 -16.33 5.17
C LEU A 108 -2.55 -16.92 4.42
N THR A 109 -3.73 -16.41 4.75
CA THR A 109 -4.93 -16.58 3.94
C THR A 109 -4.85 -15.71 2.68
N PHE A 110 -5.68 -16.01 1.68
CA PHE A 110 -5.79 -15.20 0.47
C PHE A 110 -6.03 -13.71 0.77
N ASP A 111 -6.98 -13.40 1.66
CA ASP A 111 -7.36 -12.01 1.94
C ASP A 111 -6.23 -11.23 2.66
N GLU A 112 -5.48 -11.90 3.53
CA GLU A 112 -4.30 -11.34 4.19
C GLU A 112 -3.20 -11.04 3.16
N TYR A 113 -2.87 -12.00 2.30
CA TYR A 113 -1.86 -11.80 1.26
C TYR A 113 -2.30 -10.73 0.26
N GLN A 114 -3.59 -10.67 -0.08
CA GLN A 114 -4.12 -9.63 -0.96
C GLN A 114 -3.88 -8.22 -0.39
N GLU A 115 -3.96 -8.01 0.92
CA GLU A 115 -3.62 -6.72 1.53
C GLU A 115 -2.14 -6.36 1.32
N ILE A 116 -1.22 -7.34 1.35
CA ILE A 116 0.20 -7.11 1.07
C ILE A 116 0.39 -6.66 -0.39
N THR A 117 -0.26 -7.33 -1.35
CA THR A 117 -0.14 -6.98 -2.79
C THR A 117 -0.72 -5.61 -3.15
N ARG A 118 -1.47 -4.97 -2.25
CA ARG A 118 -1.92 -3.58 -2.41
C ARG A 118 -0.85 -2.56 -2.01
N ILE A 119 0.13 -2.98 -1.21
CA ILE A 119 1.21 -2.16 -0.67
C ILE A 119 2.51 -2.42 -1.44
N LYS A 120 2.77 -3.68 -1.80
CA LYS A 120 3.96 -4.14 -2.52
C LYS A 120 3.58 -4.69 -3.89
N TRP A 121 4.57 -4.74 -4.79
CA TRP A 121 4.42 -5.20 -6.16
C TRP A 121 4.20 -6.71 -6.31
N PHE A 122 4.19 -7.47 -5.20
CA PHE A 122 4.11 -8.92 -5.17
C PHE A 122 3.02 -9.47 -6.10
N PRO A 123 3.25 -10.63 -6.74
CA PRO A 123 2.31 -11.22 -7.69
C PRO A 123 0.97 -11.49 -7.02
N LYS A 124 -0.10 -11.19 -7.75
CA LYS A 124 -1.46 -11.50 -7.31
C LYS A 124 -1.71 -12.99 -7.56
N LEU A 125 -2.25 -13.66 -6.55
CA LEU A 125 -2.58 -15.07 -6.62
C LEU A 125 -4.07 -15.27 -6.92
N GLN A 126 -4.45 -16.45 -7.34
CA GLN A 126 -5.83 -16.90 -7.43
C GLN A 126 -6.54 -16.90 -6.07
N LYS A 127 -7.85 -16.64 -6.10
CA LYS A 127 -8.70 -16.52 -4.89
C LYS A 127 -8.71 -17.75 -3.98
N ASN A 128 -8.44 -18.92 -4.54
CA ASN A 128 -8.46 -20.20 -3.82
C ASN A 128 -7.09 -20.58 -3.24
N ALA A 129 -6.11 -19.68 -3.32
CA ALA A 129 -4.80 -19.86 -2.71
C ALA A 129 -4.92 -19.84 -1.19
N ASP A 130 -4.33 -20.82 -0.54
CA ASP A 130 -4.27 -20.90 0.92
C ASP A 130 -2.86 -21.31 1.39
N SER A 131 -2.63 -21.20 2.70
CA SER A 131 -1.33 -21.45 3.34
C SER A 131 -0.19 -20.71 2.63
N ILE A 132 -0.43 -19.44 2.28
CA ILE A 132 0.49 -18.63 1.50
C ILE A 132 1.66 -18.24 2.40
N SER A 133 2.87 -18.56 1.98
CA SER A 133 4.12 -18.15 2.62
C SER A 133 4.91 -17.30 1.65
N TYR A 134 5.42 -16.15 2.08
CA TYR A 134 6.33 -15.36 1.27
C TYR A 134 7.60 -14.99 2.04
N HIS A 135 8.68 -14.78 1.30
CA HIS A 135 9.96 -14.32 1.80
C HIS A 135 10.52 -13.28 0.83
N TYR A 136 10.73 -12.06 1.30
CA TYR A 136 11.25 -10.95 0.52
C TYR A 136 12.42 -10.30 1.24
N THR A 137 13.57 -10.19 0.57
CA THR A 137 14.77 -9.51 1.08
C THR A 137 15.37 -8.62 0.01
N TYR A 138 15.97 -7.50 0.41
CA TYR A 138 16.62 -6.54 -0.49
C TYR A 138 17.75 -5.79 0.22
N ASP A 139 18.74 -5.32 -0.55
CA ASP A 139 19.93 -4.65 -0.03
C ASP A 139 19.65 -3.20 0.41
N GLY A 140 18.81 -2.49 -0.35
CA GLY A 140 18.37 -1.12 -0.05
C GLY A 140 19.32 -0.03 -0.58
N PHE A 141 20.53 -0.39 -1.02
CA PHE A 141 21.41 0.47 -1.81
C PHE A 141 21.49 -0.01 -3.25
N LEU A 142 21.78 -1.29 -3.45
CA LEU A 142 21.76 -1.92 -4.77
C LEU A 142 20.34 -2.39 -5.14
N PRO A 143 20.03 -2.54 -6.45
CA PRO A 143 18.76 -3.08 -6.91
C PRO A 143 18.57 -4.57 -6.58
N ASP A 144 19.52 -5.19 -5.87
CA ASP A 144 19.53 -6.59 -5.50
C ASP A 144 18.34 -6.95 -4.57
N TYR A 145 17.58 -7.97 -4.98
CA TYR A 145 16.53 -8.55 -4.15
C TYR A 145 16.34 -10.04 -4.40
N SER A 146 15.76 -10.70 -3.40
CA SER A 146 15.20 -12.05 -3.54
C SER A 146 13.75 -12.03 -3.08
N PHE A 147 12.86 -12.56 -3.91
CA PHE A 147 11.46 -12.74 -3.59
C PHE A 147 11.06 -14.19 -3.83
N ASN A 148 10.45 -14.82 -2.83
CA ASN A 148 9.87 -16.15 -2.94
C ASN A 148 8.44 -16.13 -2.40
N VAL A 149 7.52 -16.80 -3.07
CA VAL A 149 6.18 -17.08 -2.54
C VAL A 149 5.80 -18.52 -2.82
N SER A 150 5.21 -19.18 -1.84
CA SER A 150 4.66 -20.52 -1.99
C SER A 150 3.24 -20.58 -1.45
N TYR A 151 2.37 -21.33 -2.12
CA TYR A 151 0.97 -21.42 -1.75
C TYR A 151 0.35 -22.73 -2.23
N ASN A 152 -0.78 -23.08 -1.63
CA ASN A 152 -1.54 -24.27 -1.96
C ASN A 152 -2.76 -23.90 -2.81
N LEU A 153 -3.02 -24.69 -3.85
CA LEU A 153 -4.25 -24.65 -4.63
C LEU A 153 -4.90 -26.05 -4.65
N PRO A 154 -6.23 -26.13 -4.59
CA PRO A 154 -6.96 -27.36 -4.88
C PRO A 154 -6.62 -27.92 -6.28
N LYS A 155 -6.44 -29.24 -6.39
CA LYS A 155 -5.98 -29.90 -7.63
C LYS A 155 -6.92 -29.70 -8.83
N ASN A 156 -8.22 -29.52 -8.58
CA ASN A 156 -9.25 -29.29 -9.58
C ASN A 156 -9.18 -27.88 -10.23
N ILE A 157 -8.37 -26.98 -9.68
CA ILE A 157 -8.21 -25.63 -10.23
C ILE A 157 -7.00 -25.61 -11.18
N GLY A 158 -7.21 -24.96 -12.34
CA GLY A 158 -6.17 -24.69 -13.32
C GLY A 158 -5.25 -23.56 -12.83
N ILE A 159 -3.95 -23.73 -13.05
CA ILE A 159 -2.97 -22.70 -12.68
C ILE A 159 -3.02 -21.61 -13.74
N ASP A 160 -3.14 -20.37 -13.30
CA ASP A 160 -3.09 -19.21 -14.18
C ASP A 160 -1.63 -18.81 -14.35
N SER A 161 -1.06 -19.12 -15.52
CA SER A 161 0.32 -18.81 -15.84
C SER A 161 0.59 -17.32 -15.97
N THR A 162 -0.43 -16.47 -16.02
CA THR A 162 -0.27 -15.01 -16.10
C THR A 162 0.06 -14.36 -14.75
N GLU A 163 -0.04 -15.10 -13.64
CA GLU A 163 0.31 -14.63 -12.29
C GLU A 163 1.79 -14.29 -12.13
N PHE A 164 2.65 -14.89 -12.96
CA PHE A 164 4.11 -14.86 -12.81
C PHE A 164 4.78 -14.34 -14.08
N LYS A 165 5.59 -13.29 -13.95
CA LYS A 165 6.19 -12.60 -15.11
C LYS A 165 7.68 -12.84 -15.30
N TYR A 166 8.45 -12.92 -14.21
CA TYR A 166 9.90 -12.77 -14.28
C TYR A 166 10.67 -13.93 -13.63
N GLY A 167 10.02 -14.69 -12.74
CA GLY A 167 10.67 -15.73 -11.93
C GLY A 167 10.48 -17.17 -12.40
N LYS A 168 11.08 -18.08 -11.64
CA LYS A 168 10.96 -19.53 -11.81
C LYS A 168 9.79 -20.06 -11.00
N ILE A 169 9.00 -20.95 -11.60
CA ILE A 169 7.85 -21.60 -10.98
C ILE A 169 8.16 -23.09 -10.81
N LYS A 170 7.82 -23.63 -9.64
CA LYS A 170 7.80 -25.06 -9.35
C LYS A 170 6.41 -25.45 -8.86
N ILE A 171 5.91 -26.57 -9.36
CA ILE A 171 4.57 -27.07 -9.04
C ILE A 171 4.72 -28.51 -8.56
N ASP A 172 4.41 -28.74 -7.30
CA ASP A 172 4.43 -30.05 -6.67
C ASP A 172 2.99 -30.48 -6.38
N THR A 173 2.58 -31.66 -6.84
CA THR A 173 1.25 -32.18 -6.55
C THR A 173 1.32 -33.18 -5.39
N ILE A 174 0.66 -32.86 -4.28
CA ILE A 174 0.62 -33.67 -3.06
C ILE A 174 -0.85 -34.04 -2.79
N GLY A 175 -1.23 -35.26 -3.17
CA GLY A 175 -2.61 -35.73 -3.02
C GLY A 175 -3.62 -34.87 -3.81
N ASN A 176 -4.50 -34.17 -3.09
CA ASN A 176 -5.53 -33.30 -3.65
C ASN A 176 -5.13 -31.81 -3.71
N ILE A 177 -3.87 -31.49 -3.38
CA ILE A 177 -3.35 -30.12 -3.36
C ILE A 177 -2.21 -30.01 -4.36
N LYS A 178 -2.13 -28.87 -5.05
CA LYS A 178 -0.97 -28.41 -5.82
C LYS A 178 -0.27 -27.34 -5.01
N ARG A 179 0.97 -27.58 -4.61
CA ARG A 179 1.83 -26.57 -4.00
C ARG A 179 2.61 -25.87 -5.10
N ILE A 180 2.42 -24.57 -5.20
CA ILE A 180 3.10 -23.73 -6.18
C ILE A 180 4.16 -22.95 -5.42
N SER A 181 5.38 -22.91 -5.95
CA SER A 181 6.49 -22.11 -5.44
C SER A 181 7.04 -21.25 -6.56
N TYR A 182 7.10 -19.96 -6.31
CA TYR A 182 7.61 -18.95 -7.22
C TYR A 182 8.81 -18.25 -6.60
N SER A 183 9.83 -17.98 -7.41
CA SER A 183 11.08 -17.36 -6.98
C SER A 183 11.58 -16.37 -8.02
N GLU A 184 11.91 -15.16 -7.58
CA GLU A 184 12.59 -14.11 -8.34
C GLU A 184 13.88 -13.72 -7.64
N TYR A 185 14.90 -13.44 -8.43
CA TYR A 185 16.21 -13.04 -7.93
C TYR A 185 16.87 -12.08 -8.90
N GLU A 186 17.34 -10.95 -8.37
CA GLU A 186 18.06 -9.91 -9.11
C GLU A 186 19.36 -9.60 -8.35
N GLN A 187 20.47 -9.54 -9.10
CA GLN A 187 21.86 -9.36 -8.68
C GLN A 187 22.56 -8.36 -9.60
#